data_AF-A0A8K0EAC7-F1
#
_entry.id   AF-A0A8K0EAC7-F1
#
_cell.length_a   1.000
_cell.length_b   1.000
_cell.length_c   1.000
_cell.angle_alpha   90.00
_cell.angle_beta   90.00
_cell.angle_gamma   90.00
#
_symmetry.space_group_name_H-M   'P 1'
#
loop_
_entity.id
_entity.type
_entity.pdbx_description
1 polymer ?
#
loop_
_entity_poly.entity_id
_entity_poly.type
_entity_poly.pdbx_seq_one_letter_code
_entity_poly.pdbx_strand_id
1 'polypeptide(L)'
;MRVKWNNWMIDGPRHFTRMGNRKSPSKTDILKWLRDSWDDIPGDIVIRSFRKVGISLAMDDTEDKEMASNDSDDAASASSSSESGSDVDLDELFRNDPEDEEFLGF
;
A
#
# COMPACT_ATOMS: atom_id res chain seq x y z
N MET A 1 2.72 -6.73 5.40
CA MET A 1 1.78 -7.37 4.47
C MET A 1 2.25 -8.65 3.76
N ARG A 2 3.40 -8.68 3.04
CA ARG A 2 3.86 -9.88 2.28
C ARG A 2 3.91 -11.18 3.10
N VAL A 3 4.39 -11.13 4.34
CA VAL A 3 4.43 -12.30 5.24
C VAL A 3 3.01 -12.81 5.55
N LYS A 4 2.05 -11.92 5.77
CA LYS A 4 0.65 -12.28 6.04
C LYS A 4 0.00 -12.95 4.83
N TRP A 5 0.28 -12.43 3.63
CA TRP A 5 -0.13 -13.06 2.37
C TRP A 5 0.45 -14.47 2.22
N ASN A 6 1.75 -14.64 2.44
CA ASN A 6 2.40 -15.94 2.31
C ASN A 6 1.86 -16.96 3.32
N ASN A 7 1.68 -16.55 4.59
CA ASN A 7 1.10 -17.42 5.61
C ASN A 7 -0.32 -17.81 5.27
N TRP A 8 -1.15 -16.85 4.79
CA TRP A 8 -2.47 -17.19 4.30
C TRP A 8 -2.40 -18.11 3.08
N MET A 9 -1.45 -17.92 2.16
CA MET A 9 -1.25 -18.80 1.01
C MET A 9 -0.83 -20.22 1.41
N ILE A 10 -0.13 -20.43 2.51
CA ILE A 10 0.33 -21.76 2.92
C ILE A 10 -0.74 -22.44 3.82
N ASP A 11 -1.17 -21.74 4.86
CA ASP A 11 -1.99 -22.29 5.95
C ASP A 11 -3.45 -21.84 5.91
N GLY A 12 -3.78 -20.88 5.06
CA GLY A 12 -5.12 -20.31 4.99
C GLY A 12 -6.17 -21.32 4.47
N PRO A 13 -7.46 -21.04 4.71
CA PRO A 13 -8.55 -21.90 4.27
C PRO A 13 -8.49 -22.14 2.76
N ARG A 14 -8.45 -23.43 2.37
CA ARG A 14 -8.47 -23.84 0.96
C ARG A 14 -9.90 -23.96 0.48
N HIS A 15 -10.54 -22.81 0.28
CA HIS A 15 -11.79 -22.76 -0.46
C HIS A 15 -11.46 -22.62 -1.95
N PHE A 16 -12.22 -23.33 -2.79
CA PHE A 16 -12.07 -23.27 -4.23
C PHE A 16 -13.31 -22.63 -4.85
N THR A 17 -13.13 -21.86 -5.92
CA THR A 17 -14.21 -21.41 -6.78
C THR A 17 -14.81 -22.62 -7.52
N ARG A 18 -15.98 -22.45 -8.12
CA ARG A 18 -16.62 -23.49 -8.94
C ARG A 18 -15.72 -23.98 -10.09
N MET A 19 -14.78 -23.14 -10.53
CA MET A 19 -13.78 -23.47 -11.56
C MET A 19 -12.52 -24.17 -11.03
N GLY A 20 -12.44 -24.45 -9.72
CA GLY A 20 -11.29 -25.11 -9.11
C GLY A 20 -10.11 -24.17 -8.79
N ASN A 21 -10.24 -22.87 -9.03
CA ASN A 21 -9.25 -21.89 -8.58
C ASN A 21 -9.37 -21.70 -7.07
N ARG A 22 -8.27 -21.45 -6.38
CA ARG A 22 -8.34 -21.11 -4.96
C ARG A 22 -9.02 -19.75 -4.80
N LYS A 23 -9.98 -19.65 -3.87
CA LYS A 23 -10.63 -18.39 -3.50
C LYS A 23 -9.61 -17.38 -2.98
N SER A 24 -9.80 -16.12 -3.36
CA SER A 24 -9.11 -14.96 -2.81
C SER A 24 -9.37 -14.83 -1.29
N PRO A 25 -8.50 -14.14 -0.54
CA PRO A 25 -8.81 -13.79 0.85
C PRO A 25 -10.01 -12.83 0.86
N SER A 26 -10.83 -12.89 1.91
CA SER A 26 -11.97 -11.99 2.01
C SER A 26 -11.50 -10.53 2.11
N LYS A 27 -12.34 -9.59 1.67
CA LYS A 27 -12.08 -8.14 1.81
C LYS A 27 -11.73 -7.78 3.25
N THR A 28 -12.44 -8.37 4.22
CA THR A 28 -12.21 -8.16 5.65
C THR A 28 -10.82 -8.62 6.09
N ASP A 29 -10.33 -9.75 5.58
CA ASP A 29 -8.98 -10.24 5.89
C ASP A 29 -7.91 -9.29 5.36
N ILE A 30 -8.08 -8.79 4.13
CA ILE A 30 -7.14 -7.86 3.49
C ILE A 30 -7.11 -6.53 4.26
N LEU A 31 -8.27 -5.98 4.62
CA LEU A 31 -8.36 -4.74 5.40
C LEU A 31 -7.74 -4.89 6.79
N LYS A 32 -7.91 -6.05 7.42
CA LYS A 32 -7.25 -6.35 8.69
C LYS A 32 -5.73 -6.39 8.54
N TRP A 33 -5.22 -7.07 7.52
CA TRP A 33 -3.77 -7.11 7.27
C TRP A 33 -3.19 -5.74 6.94
N LEU A 34 -3.95 -4.91 6.22
CA LEU A 34 -3.57 -3.55 5.90
C LEU A 34 -3.45 -2.72 7.19
N ARG A 35 -4.51 -2.71 8.01
CA ARG A 35 -4.54 -2.02 9.30
C ARG A 35 -3.36 -2.43 10.17
N ASP A 36 -3.21 -3.73 10.42
CA ASP A 36 -2.13 -4.21 11.27
C ASP A 36 -0.75 -3.86 10.68
N SER A 37 -0.58 -3.91 9.35
CA SER A 37 0.70 -3.55 8.72
C SER A 37 1.00 -2.06 8.86
N TRP A 38 -0.03 -1.21 8.99
CA TRP A 38 0.11 0.21 9.25
C TRP A 38 0.46 0.49 10.72
N ASP A 39 -0.20 -0.23 11.64
CA ASP A 39 0.08 -0.16 13.08
C ASP A 39 1.50 -0.66 13.43
N ASP A 40 2.03 -1.60 12.65
CA ASP A 40 3.41 -2.11 12.78
C ASP A 40 4.49 -1.06 12.40
N ILE A 41 4.13 0.03 11.71
CA ILE A 41 5.09 1.07 11.29
C ILE A 41 5.33 2.04 12.45
N PRO A 42 6.58 2.20 12.92
CA PRO A 42 6.90 3.19 13.93
C PRO A 42 6.56 4.62 13.48
N GLY A 43 5.86 5.37 14.33
CA GLY A 43 5.45 6.74 14.01
C GLY A 43 6.63 7.69 13.75
N ASP A 44 7.80 7.43 14.33
CA ASP A 44 9.01 8.23 14.08
C ASP A 44 9.50 8.11 12.63
N ILE A 45 9.36 6.93 12.01
CA ILE A 45 9.69 6.70 10.60
C ILE A 45 8.74 7.49 9.71
N VAL A 46 7.45 7.46 10.03
CA VAL A 46 6.41 8.21 9.32
C VAL A 46 6.73 9.71 9.37
N ILE A 47 6.94 10.27 10.57
CA ILE A 47 7.29 11.69 10.77
C ILE A 47 8.56 12.06 9.99
N ARG A 48 9.63 11.25 10.10
CA ARG A 48 10.89 11.51 9.40
C ARG A 48 10.74 11.51 7.88
N SER A 49 9.85 10.66 7.35
CA SER A 49 9.58 10.57 5.91
C SER A 49 8.82 11.80 5.39
N PHE A 50 7.80 12.25 6.12
CA PHE A 50 7.06 13.47 5.80
C PHE A 50 7.98 14.70 5.90
N ARG A 51 8.79 14.77 6.95
CA ARG A 51 9.82 15.80 7.08
C ARG A 51 10.74 15.78 5.88
N LYS A 52 11.37 14.66 5.50
CA LYS A 52 12.30 14.60 4.35
C LYS A 52 11.72 15.15 3.03
N VAL A 53 10.42 15.06 2.79
CA VAL A 53 9.74 15.53 1.56
C VAL A 53 9.22 16.97 1.72
N GLY A 54 9.49 17.64 2.84
CA GLY A 54 9.03 19.01 3.11
C GLY A 54 7.53 19.10 3.40
N ILE A 55 6.92 17.99 3.84
CA ILE A 55 5.55 17.98 4.36
C ILE A 55 5.67 18.08 5.87
N SER A 56 5.71 19.31 6.38
CA SER A 56 5.71 19.59 7.82
C SER A 56 4.35 19.25 8.42
N LEU A 57 4.37 18.67 9.63
CA LEU A 57 3.16 18.39 10.42
C LEU A 57 2.69 19.64 11.19
N ALA A 58 3.58 20.61 11.38
CA ALA A 58 3.29 21.89 12.02
C ALA A 58 2.80 22.91 10.98
N MET A 59 1.61 23.48 11.17
CA MET A 59 1.08 24.57 10.34
C MET A 59 1.84 25.91 10.49
N ASP A 60 2.83 26.00 11.39
CA ASP A 60 3.58 27.23 11.63
C ASP A 60 4.90 27.32 10.83
N ASP A 61 5.17 26.35 9.95
CA ASP A 61 6.37 26.22 9.11
C ASP A 61 7.70 26.26 9.89
N THR A 62 7.71 26.06 11.21
CA THR A 62 8.94 26.18 12.02
C THR A 62 9.90 24.99 11.85
N GLU A 63 9.40 23.82 11.46
CA GLU A 63 10.19 22.59 11.31
C GLU A 63 10.97 22.48 9.98
N ASP A 64 10.60 23.28 8.99
CA ASP A 64 11.15 23.26 7.62
C ASP A 64 12.48 24.04 7.51
N LYS A 65 12.90 24.70 8.58
CA LYS A 65 14.09 25.56 8.59
C LYS A 65 15.43 24.82 8.61
N GLU A 66 15.41 23.49 8.78
CA GLU A 66 16.62 22.65 8.90
C GLU A 66 16.88 21.72 7.71
N MET A 67 16.15 21.85 6.59
CA MET A 67 16.31 20.96 5.44
C MET A 67 17.23 21.52 4.35
N ALA A 68 18.48 21.83 4.72
CA ALA A 68 19.53 22.13 3.75
C ALA A 68 20.94 21.99 4.37
N SER A 69 21.33 20.81 4.82
CA SER A 69 22.75 20.50 5.08
C SER A 69 23.01 19.00 5.28
N ASN A 70 22.73 18.18 4.28
CA ASN A 70 23.54 16.98 4.07
C ASN A 70 23.52 16.60 2.59
N ASP A 71 23.99 17.53 1.77
CA ASP A 71 24.31 17.29 0.37
C ASP A 71 25.78 16.85 0.32
N SER A 72 26.01 15.55 0.14
CA SER A 72 27.23 15.01 -0.42
C SER A 72 26.86 13.73 -1.15
N ASP A 73 26.77 13.92 -2.46
CA ASP A 73 26.92 12.95 -3.55
C ASP A 73 25.73 12.00 -3.82
N ASP A 74 24.73 12.49 -4.57
CA ASP A 74 24.48 11.99 -5.93
C ASP A 74 23.47 12.90 -6.66
N ALA A 75 23.91 13.49 -7.77
CA ALA A 75 23.10 14.38 -8.59
C ALA A 75 22.06 13.57 -9.38
N ALA A 76 20.81 13.58 -8.90
CA ALA A 76 19.66 13.31 -9.75
C ALA A 76 18.64 14.42 -9.53
N SER A 77 18.53 15.32 -10.51
CA SER A 77 17.48 16.31 -10.63
C SER A 77 16.13 15.62 -10.50
N ALA A 78 15.52 15.72 -9.31
CA ALA A 78 14.14 15.33 -9.10
C ALA A 78 13.27 16.38 -9.78
N SER A 79 13.07 16.20 -11.09
CA SER A 79 11.87 16.72 -11.74
C SER A 79 10.70 16.17 -10.94
N SER A 80 9.99 17.03 -10.21
CA SER A 80 8.70 16.68 -9.62
C SER A 80 7.72 16.49 -10.75
N SER A 81 7.83 15.35 -11.44
CA SER A 81 6.72 14.81 -12.20
C SER A 81 5.67 14.49 -11.16
N SER A 82 4.66 15.36 -11.05
CA SER A 82 3.41 15.01 -10.41
C SER A 82 2.79 13.94 -11.29
N GLU A 83 3.26 12.71 -11.13
CA GLU A 83 2.53 11.53 -11.54
C GLU A 83 1.28 11.53 -10.67
N SER A 84 0.24 12.14 -11.24
CA SER A 84 -1.14 12.08 -10.78
C SER A 84 -1.42 10.63 -10.45
N GLY A 85 -1.31 10.28 -9.17
CA GLY A 85 -1.66 8.96 -8.68
C GLY A 85 -3.07 8.71 -9.17
N SER A 86 -3.21 7.76 -10.10
CA SER A 86 -4.53 7.28 -10.48
C SER A 86 -5.20 6.91 -9.18
N ASP A 87 -6.31 7.58 -8.87
CA ASP A 87 -7.16 7.25 -7.73
C ASP A 87 -7.51 5.76 -7.93
N VAL A 88 -6.80 4.90 -7.23
CA VAL A 88 -6.93 3.45 -7.36
C VAL A 88 -8.25 3.11 -6.71
N ASP A 89 -9.29 2.96 -7.55
CA ASP A 89 -10.61 2.54 -7.09
C ASP A 89 -10.46 1.17 -6.44
N LEU A 90 -10.42 1.17 -5.11
CA LEU A 90 -10.34 -0.04 -4.30
C LEU A 90 -11.52 -0.97 -4.61
N ASP A 91 -12.69 -0.43 -4.94
CA ASP A 91 -13.84 -1.24 -5.35
C ASP A 91 -13.66 -1.84 -6.75
N GLU A 92 -12.88 -1.26 -7.64
CA GLU A 92 -12.51 -1.88 -8.93
C GLU A 92 -11.53 -3.06 -8.72
N LEU A 93 -10.52 -2.89 -7.85
CA LEU A 93 -9.59 -3.97 -7.49
C LEU A 93 -10.30 -5.18 -6.87
N PHE A 94 -11.37 -4.93 -6.12
CA PHE A 94 -12.20 -5.98 -5.53
C PHE A 94 -13.33 -6.48 -6.43
N ARG A 95 -13.73 -5.73 -7.48
CA ARG A 95 -14.72 -6.17 -8.47
C ARG A 95 -14.16 -7.23 -9.42
N ASN A 96 -12.85 -7.27 -9.61
CA ASN A 96 -12.17 -8.35 -10.34
C ASN A 96 -12.07 -9.66 -9.51
N ASP A 97 -12.77 -9.77 -8.37
CA ASP A 97 -13.02 -11.07 -7.75
C ASP A 97 -13.97 -11.85 -8.68
N PRO A 98 -13.58 -13.02 -9.22
CA PRO A 98 -14.33 -13.75 -10.24
C PRO A 98 -15.63 -14.39 -9.70
N GLU A 99 -16.21 -13.86 -8.62
CA GLU A 99 -17.47 -14.36 -8.06
C GLU A 99 -18.66 -14.12 -9.02
N ASP A 100 -18.54 -13.16 -9.96
CA ASP A 100 -19.64 -12.78 -10.88
C ASP A 100 -19.39 -13.03 -12.39
N GLU A 101 -18.21 -13.52 -12.80
CA GLU A 101 -18.01 -13.92 -14.20
C GLU A 101 -18.45 -15.37 -14.43
N GLU A 102 -19.60 -15.56 -15.08
CA GLU A 102 -19.90 -16.79 -15.82
C GLU A 102 -18.85 -16.96 -16.92
N PHE A 103 -17.72 -17.57 -16.57
CA PHE A 103 -16.71 -17.98 -17.54
C PHE A 103 -17.32 -19.05 -18.45
N LEU A 104 -17.86 -18.61 -19.59
CA LEU A 104 -18.28 -19.45 -20.70
C LEU A 104 -17.02 -19.99 -21.37
N GLY A 105 -16.59 -21.17 -20.92
CA GLY A 105 -15.34 -21.80 -21.35
C GLY A 105 -15.19 -21.94 -22.87
N PHE A 106 -13.94 -21.92 -23.32
CA PHE A 106 -13.52 -22.40 -24.64
C PHE A 106 -13.19 -23.90 -24.57
#